data_AF-A0A1G7T012-F1
#
_entry.id   AF-A0A1G7T012-F1
#
_cell.length_a   1.000
_cell.length_b   1.000
_cell.length_c   1.000
_cell.angle_alpha   90.00
_cell.angle_beta   90.00
_cell.angle_gamma   90.00
#
_symmetry.space_group_name_H-M   'P 1'
#
loop_
_entity.id
_entity.type
_entity.pdbx_description
1 polymer ?
#
loop_
_entity_poly.entity_id
_entity_poly.type
_entity_poly.pdbx_seq_one_letter_code
_entity_poly.pdbx_strand_id
1 'polypeptide(L)'
;MNKKTEQQTIYLRAAMILYLIVVCLQFVFISGIFSSFSLTQIFIQEPHLLLPAKVTFYLWPLIILWETIGLIIGQSKHDDSSFKTSYQILVAPKIVELNFFHIIYLLVWSQKIYLFAFIIMMLYLRRMISLMKLISYKSSLNKSKWLLKLPIGLHTGWLISMSVYIFYTYIVSKGLNSQNIGMLFIASILLIAISAGGAYLYARYGNQTILLSICIFLIGLLYNHAPRSSFALRNDAFYLVIAVIFILCLAVYIRYIRYQMRQKKSKLS
;
A
#
# COMPACT_ATOMS: atom_id res chain seq x y z
N MET A 1 14.24 36.28 9.02
CA MET A 1 13.46 35.02 9.04
C MET A 1 14.44 33.85 9.10
N ASN A 2 14.26 32.88 9.98
CA ASN A 2 15.26 31.83 10.24
C ASN A 2 15.28 30.81 9.08
N LYS A 3 16.44 30.56 8.45
CA LYS A 3 16.59 29.68 7.25
C LYS A 3 15.95 28.29 7.43
N LYS A 4 15.94 27.76 8.67
CA LYS A 4 15.28 26.47 8.99
C LYS A 4 13.76 26.50 8.82
N THR A 5 13.10 27.60 9.18
CA THR A 5 11.64 27.75 9.10
C THR A 5 11.17 27.88 7.66
N GLU A 6 11.98 28.51 6.82
CA GLU A 6 11.74 28.65 5.39
C GLU A 6 11.83 27.30 4.67
N GLN A 7 12.91 26.54 4.92
CA GLN A 7 13.10 25.22 4.34
C GLN A 7 11.99 24.22 4.74
N GLN A 8 11.52 24.27 5.99
CA GLN A 8 10.39 23.46 6.48
C GLN A 8 9.09 23.75 5.71
N THR A 9 8.84 25.02 5.40
CA THR A 9 7.64 25.45 4.67
C THR A 9 7.69 25.02 3.21
N ILE A 10 8.89 25.04 2.60
CA ILE A 10 9.11 24.61 1.21
C ILE A 10 8.75 23.13 1.02
N TYR A 11 9.24 22.23 1.89
CA TYR A 11 8.95 20.80 1.74
C TYR A 11 7.46 20.47 1.90
N LEU A 12 6.77 21.13 2.82
CA LEU A 12 5.34 20.91 3.01
C LEU A 12 4.53 21.36 1.79
N ARG A 13 4.87 22.52 1.20
CA ARG A 13 4.26 23.00 -0.04
C ARG A 13 4.55 22.08 -1.22
N ALA A 14 5.80 21.65 -1.37
CA ALA A 14 6.20 20.69 -2.40
C ALA A 14 5.45 19.35 -2.26
N ALA A 15 5.29 18.86 -1.02
CA ALA A 15 4.52 17.65 -0.75
C ALA A 15 3.07 17.78 -1.22
N MET A 16 2.41 18.90 -0.95
CA MET A 16 1.04 19.17 -1.41
C MET A 16 0.94 19.26 -2.93
N ILE A 17 1.85 20.00 -3.57
CA ILE A 17 1.85 20.18 -5.02
C ILE A 17 2.02 18.82 -5.71
N LEU A 18 3.02 18.04 -5.28
CA LEU A 18 3.24 16.71 -5.84
C LEU A 18 2.08 15.75 -5.54
N TYR A 19 1.46 15.85 -4.36
CA TYR A 19 0.28 15.07 -4.03
C TYR A 19 -0.90 15.40 -4.95
N LEU A 20 -1.13 16.70 -5.22
CA LEU A 20 -2.16 17.13 -6.16
C LEU A 20 -1.86 16.61 -7.57
N ILE A 21 -0.60 16.65 -8.01
CA ILE A 21 -0.17 16.06 -9.29
C ILE A 21 -0.47 14.56 -9.32
N VAL A 22 -0.16 13.81 -8.25
CA VAL A 22 -0.49 12.38 -8.12
C VAL A 22 -1.99 12.16 -8.29
N VAL A 23 -2.84 12.89 -7.57
CA VAL A 23 -4.30 12.74 -7.64
C VAL A 23 -4.81 13.06 -9.05
N CYS A 24 -4.30 14.12 -9.67
CA CYS A 24 -4.64 14.47 -11.06
C CYS A 24 -4.22 13.39 -12.05
N LEU A 25 -2.97 12.91 -11.98
CA LEU A 25 -2.47 11.84 -12.84
C LEU A 25 -3.25 10.54 -12.65
N GLN A 26 -3.58 10.19 -11.40
CA GLN A 26 -4.42 9.04 -11.09
C GLN A 26 -5.77 9.16 -11.79
N PHE A 27 -6.43 10.33 -11.68
CA PHE A 27 -7.71 10.57 -12.35
C PHE A 27 -7.59 10.46 -13.88
N VAL A 28 -6.57 11.10 -14.46
CA VAL A 28 -6.27 11.06 -15.91
C VAL A 28 -6.09 9.61 -16.38
N PHE A 29 -5.25 8.81 -15.72
CA PHE A 29 -4.98 7.43 -16.12
C PHE A 29 -6.13 6.46 -15.82
N ILE A 30 -6.91 6.65 -14.75
CA ILE A 30 -8.14 5.86 -14.53
C ILE A 30 -9.15 6.13 -15.65
N SER A 31 -9.27 7.40 -16.06
CA SER A 31 -10.21 7.85 -17.09
C SER A 31 -9.74 7.54 -18.51
N GLY A 32 -8.49 7.05 -18.69
CA GLY A 32 -7.90 6.78 -20.00
C GLY A 32 -7.57 8.04 -20.80
N ILE A 33 -7.51 9.21 -20.14
CA ILE A 33 -7.17 10.48 -20.78
C ILE A 33 -5.64 10.50 -20.96
N PHE A 34 -5.15 10.84 -22.15
CA PHE A 34 -3.71 10.93 -22.47
C PHE A 34 -2.87 9.64 -22.31
N SER A 35 -3.50 8.47 -22.19
CA SER A 35 -2.81 7.17 -22.15
C SER A 35 -3.40 6.22 -23.18
N SER A 36 -2.55 5.41 -23.82
CA SER A 36 -3.00 4.36 -24.75
C SER A 36 -3.92 3.33 -24.08
N PHE A 37 -3.82 3.17 -22.76
CA PHE A 37 -4.65 2.27 -21.96
C PHE A 37 -5.00 2.93 -20.62
N SER A 38 -6.27 2.86 -20.23
CA SER A 38 -6.64 3.24 -18.86
C SER A 38 -6.07 2.23 -17.85
N LEU A 39 -5.89 2.66 -16.60
CA LEU A 39 -5.45 1.73 -15.53
C LEU A 39 -6.38 0.51 -15.45
N THR A 40 -7.69 0.73 -15.57
CA THR A 40 -8.71 -0.31 -15.55
C THR A 40 -8.62 -1.28 -16.72
N GLN A 41 -8.22 -0.80 -17.91
CA GLN A 41 -8.01 -1.64 -19.09
C GLN A 41 -6.78 -2.53 -18.93
N ILE A 42 -5.70 -2.03 -18.32
CA ILE A 42 -4.48 -2.84 -18.08
C ILE A 42 -4.82 -4.05 -17.20
N PHE A 43 -5.62 -3.86 -16.14
CA PHE A 43 -6.08 -4.96 -15.28
C PHE A 43 -6.90 -6.02 -16.04
N ILE A 44 -7.60 -5.64 -17.10
CA ILE A 44 -8.48 -6.54 -17.88
C ILE A 44 -7.69 -7.25 -18.99
N GLN A 45 -6.73 -6.57 -19.61
CA GLN A 45 -5.98 -7.09 -20.76
C GLN A 45 -4.91 -8.11 -20.38
N GLU A 46 -4.43 -8.08 -19.13
CA GLU A 46 -3.44 -9.03 -18.61
C GLU A 46 -4.02 -9.84 -17.44
N PRO A 47 -5.07 -10.66 -17.65
CA PRO A 47 -5.67 -11.41 -16.57
C PRO A 47 -4.69 -12.47 -16.08
N HIS A 48 -4.58 -12.62 -14.77
CA HIS A 48 -3.72 -13.62 -14.15
C HIS A 48 -4.21 -14.02 -12.75
N LEU A 49 -3.67 -15.11 -12.19
CA LEU A 49 -4.13 -15.67 -10.90
C LEU A 49 -4.14 -14.65 -9.75
N LEU A 50 -3.17 -13.72 -9.73
CA LEU A 50 -3.09 -12.70 -8.69
C LEU A 50 -3.94 -11.44 -8.94
N LEU A 51 -4.86 -11.43 -9.91
CA LEU A 51 -5.76 -10.30 -10.15
C LEU A 51 -6.87 -10.29 -9.08
N PRO A 52 -6.94 -9.27 -8.18
CA PRO A 52 -8.01 -9.19 -7.21
C PRO A 52 -9.31 -8.67 -7.86
N ALA A 53 -10.45 -8.94 -7.21
CA ALA A 53 -11.73 -8.40 -7.64
C ALA A 53 -11.71 -6.87 -7.69
N LYS A 54 -12.46 -6.27 -8.64
CA LYS A 54 -12.50 -4.81 -8.86
C LYS A 54 -12.82 -4.02 -7.59
N VAL A 55 -13.68 -4.57 -6.73
CA VAL A 55 -14.07 -3.95 -5.44
C VAL A 55 -12.88 -3.71 -4.50
N THR A 56 -11.81 -4.50 -4.61
CA THR A 56 -10.59 -4.37 -3.81
C THR A 56 -9.90 -3.01 -4.03
N PHE A 57 -10.00 -2.46 -5.24
CA PHE A 57 -9.41 -1.18 -5.58
C PHE A 57 -10.12 0.02 -4.93
N TYR A 58 -11.30 -0.16 -4.33
CA TYR A 58 -11.93 0.88 -3.50
C TYR A 58 -11.16 1.18 -2.19
N LEU A 59 -10.13 0.40 -1.87
CA LEU A 59 -9.16 0.78 -0.85
C LEU A 59 -8.41 2.07 -1.19
N TRP A 60 -8.29 2.40 -2.47
CA TRP A 60 -7.49 3.52 -2.93
C TRP A 60 -8.06 4.91 -2.60
N PRO A 61 -9.35 5.20 -2.85
CA PRO A 61 -9.99 6.42 -2.36
C PRO A 61 -9.81 6.65 -0.85
N LEU A 62 -9.80 5.57 -0.07
CA LEU A 62 -9.60 5.64 1.38
C LEU A 62 -8.15 6.00 1.73
N ILE A 63 -7.16 5.48 1.01
CA ILE A 63 -5.74 5.90 1.14
C ILE A 63 -5.59 7.38 0.80
N ILE A 64 -6.15 7.83 -0.34
CA ILE A 64 -6.15 9.24 -0.77
C ILE A 64 -6.78 10.14 0.31
N LEU A 65 -7.95 9.76 0.84
CA LEU A 65 -8.61 10.54 1.89
C LEU A 65 -7.70 10.72 3.12
N TRP A 66 -7.04 9.65 3.57
CA TRP A 66 -6.16 9.75 4.72
C TRP A 66 -4.87 10.52 4.45
N GLU A 67 -4.29 10.43 3.25
CA GLU A 67 -3.14 11.24 2.87
C GLU A 67 -3.49 12.73 2.84
N THR A 68 -4.66 13.09 2.32
CA THR A 68 -5.20 14.45 2.38
C THR A 68 -5.31 14.93 3.82
N ILE A 69 -5.91 14.12 4.72
CA ILE A 69 -6.06 14.46 6.13
C ILE A 69 -4.67 14.67 6.78
N GLY A 70 -3.71 13.79 6.52
CA GLY A 70 -2.33 13.92 7.03
C GLY A 70 -1.66 15.23 6.60
N LEU A 71 -1.80 15.60 5.33
CA LEU A 71 -1.27 16.85 4.79
C LEU A 71 -1.91 18.11 5.39
N ILE A 72 -3.24 18.09 5.62
CA ILE A 72 -3.97 19.19 6.26
C ILE A 72 -3.49 19.36 7.71
N ILE A 73 -3.34 18.25 8.45
CA ILE A 73 -2.87 18.30 9.84
C ILE A 73 -1.43 18.80 9.92
N GLY A 74 -0.56 18.44 8.96
CA GLY A 74 0.79 18.97 8.86
C GLY A 74 0.86 20.50 8.69
N GLN A 75 -0.22 21.12 8.19
CA GLN A 75 -0.37 22.58 8.07
C GLN A 75 -1.02 23.22 9.29
N SER A 76 -1.91 22.50 9.97
CA SER A 76 -2.70 23.01 11.08
C SER A 76 -1.84 23.70 12.14
N LYS A 77 -2.38 24.77 12.73
CA LYS A 77 -1.81 25.45 13.90
C LYS A 77 -2.12 24.66 15.18
N HIS A 78 -2.03 23.34 15.14
CA HIS A 78 -2.25 22.52 16.32
C HIS A 78 -1.24 22.87 17.42
N ASP A 79 -1.70 22.89 18.67
CA ASP A 79 -0.93 23.33 19.84
C ASP A 79 0.31 22.48 20.15
N ASP A 80 0.44 21.27 19.60
CA ASP A 80 1.64 20.43 19.75
C ASP A 80 2.73 20.88 18.76
N SER A 81 3.50 21.89 19.18
CA SER A 81 4.65 22.42 18.45
C SER A 81 5.70 21.33 18.12
N SER A 82 5.87 20.33 18.99
CA SER A 82 6.81 19.22 18.79
C SER A 82 6.39 18.30 17.65
N PHE A 83 5.11 17.96 17.58
CA PHE A 83 4.54 17.20 16.45
C PHE A 83 4.74 17.96 15.15
N LYS A 84 4.35 19.24 15.11
CA LYS A 84 4.41 20.06 13.90
C LYS A 84 5.84 20.18 13.35
N THR A 85 6.80 20.51 14.22
CA THR A 85 8.22 20.57 13.83
C THR A 85 8.72 19.21 13.34
N SER A 86 8.38 18.12 14.04
CA SER A 86 8.77 16.77 13.62
C SER A 86 8.17 16.40 12.26
N TYR A 87 6.92 16.75 12.02
CA TYR A 87 6.24 16.49 10.76
C TYR A 87 6.91 17.23 9.60
N GLN A 88 7.11 18.54 9.74
CA GLN A 88 7.66 19.38 8.68
C GLN A 88 9.12 19.04 8.34
N ILE A 89 9.93 18.69 9.35
CA ILE A 89 11.35 18.34 9.12
C ILE A 89 11.52 16.91 8.62
N LEU A 90 10.72 15.96 9.11
CA LEU A 90 11.00 14.53 8.92
C LEU A 90 10.00 13.84 7.99
N VAL A 91 8.73 14.22 8.05
CA VAL A 91 7.64 13.55 7.31
C VAL A 91 7.43 14.21 5.95
N ALA A 92 7.32 15.55 5.89
CA ALA A 92 7.05 16.26 4.63
C ALA A 92 8.09 15.96 3.52
N PRO A 93 9.42 15.92 3.78
CA PRO A 93 10.39 15.55 2.76
C PRO A 93 10.23 14.10 2.28
N LYS A 94 9.81 13.20 3.18
CA LYS A 94 9.50 11.82 2.80
C LYS A 94 8.26 11.74 1.92
N ILE A 95 7.23 12.53 2.20
CA ILE A 95 6.05 12.60 1.33
C ILE A 95 6.43 13.10 -0.07
N VAL A 96 7.34 14.07 -0.19
CA VAL A 96 7.90 14.49 -1.49
C VAL A 96 8.55 13.31 -2.23
N GLU A 97 9.45 12.56 -1.56
CA GLU A 97 10.07 11.36 -2.15
C GLU A 97 9.01 10.34 -2.61
N LEU A 98 8.00 10.09 -1.77
CA LEU A 98 6.93 9.13 -2.02
C LEU A 98 6.07 9.51 -3.22
N ASN A 99 5.63 10.77 -3.28
CA ASN A 99 4.83 11.26 -4.41
C ASN A 99 5.64 11.24 -5.71
N PHE A 100 6.95 11.50 -5.66
CA PHE A 100 7.81 11.37 -6.83
C PHE A 100 7.83 9.93 -7.37
N PHE A 101 8.05 8.93 -6.51
CA PHE A 101 8.01 7.52 -6.94
C PHE A 101 6.62 7.12 -7.45
N HIS A 102 5.57 7.65 -6.84
CA HIS A 102 4.20 7.39 -7.25
C HIS A 102 3.90 7.95 -8.64
N ILE A 103 4.31 9.18 -8.93
CA ILE A 103 4.21 9.78 -10.27
C ILE A 103 4.92 8.91 -11.31
N ILE A 104 6.17 8.52 -11.04
CA ILE A 104 6.91 7.65 -11.95
C ILE A 104 6.17 6.33 -12.15
N TYR A 105 5.69 5.70 -11.08
CA TYR A 105 4.93 4.45 -11.15
C TYR A 105 3.72 4.58 -12.09
N LEU A 106 2.92 5.63 -11.94
CA LEU A 106 1.76 5.86 -12.80
C LEU A 106 2.14 6.03 -14.27
N LEU A 107 3.21 6.77 -14.56
CA LEU A 107 3.74 6.96 -15.91
C LEU A 107 4.21 5.63 -16.53
N VAL A 108 4.97 4.81 -15.80
CA VAL A 108 5.55 3.60 -16.38
C VAL A 108 4.54 2.45 -16.46
N TRP A 109 3.59 2.39 -15.50
CA TRP A 109 2.54 1.40 -15.49
C TRP A 109 1.53 1.65 -16.62
N SER A 110 1.11 2.91 -16.85
CA SER A 110 0.23 3.27 -17.96
C SER A 110 0.82 2.94 -19.35
N GLN A 111 2.15 2.87 -19.45
CA GLN A 111 2.88 2.49 -20.65
C GLN A 111 3.20 0.98 -20.73
N LYS A 112 2.64 0.16 -19.82
CA LYS A 112 2.87 -1.30 -19.74
C LYS A 112 4.34 -1.72 -19.58
N ILE A 113 5.18 -0.85 -19.03
CA ILE A 113 6.60 -1.15 -18.78
C ILE A 113 6.73 -1.88 -17.42
N TYR A 114 6.19 -3.10 -17.34
CA TYR A 114 5.91 -3.77 -16.06
C TYR A 114 7.14 -4.05 -15.19
N LEU A 115 8.29 -4.42 -15.76
CA LEU A 115 9.51 -4.64 -14.98
C LEU A 115 9.99 -3.35 -14.31
N PHE A 116 9.97 -2.25 -15.05
CA PHE A 116 10.37 -0.96 -14.52
C PHE A 116 9.34 -0.46 -13.49
N ALA A 117 8.04 -0.66 -13.75
CA ALA A 117 6.98 -0.43 -12.77
C ALA A 117 7.21 -1.20 -11.46
N PHE A 118 7.63 -2.46 -11.55
CA PHE A 118 7.97 -3.28 -10.38
C PHE A 118 9.17 -2.69 -9.61
N ILE A 119 10.26 -2.33 -10.29
CA ILE A 119 11.44 -1.73 -9.65
C ILE A 119 11.05 -0.43 -8.93
N ILE A 120 10.29 0.44 -9.59
CA ILE A 120 9.80 1.69 -9.00
C ILE A 120 8.87 1.42 -7.81
N MET A 121 7.98 0.43 -7.90
CA MET A 121 7.11 0.02 -6.80
C MET A 121 7.91 -0.49 -5.60
N MET A 122 8.99 -1.25 -5.81
CA MET A 122 9.87 -1.73 -4.74
C MET A 122 10.64 -0.59 -4.07
N LEU A 123 11.13 0.38 -4.85
CA LEU A 123 11.74 1.60 -4.32
C LEU A 123 10.71 2.43 -3.52
N TYR A 124 9.49 2.56 -4.04
CA TYR A 124 8.39 3.25 -3.38
C TYR A 124 8.05 2.59 -2.04
N LEU A 125 7.86 1.27 -2.04
CA LEU A 125 7.59 0.47 -0.85
C LEU A 125 8.72 0.61 0.19
N ARG A 126 9.99 0.57 -0.23
CA ARG A 126 11.13 0.79 0.67
C ARG A 126 11.07 2.18 1.35
N ARG A 127 10.74 3.23 0.59
CA ARG A 127 10.57 4.58 1.16
C ARG A 127 9.37 4.63 2.10
N MET A 128 8.28 3.93 1.80
CA MET A 128 7.12 3.86 2.70
C MET A 128 7.44 3.16 4.02
N ILE A 129 8.15 2.02 3.97
CA ILE A 129 8.60 1.32 5.17
C ILE A 129 9.53 2.23 6.00
N SER A 130 10.40 3.01 5.34
CA SER A 130 11.25 3.99 6.02
C SER A 130 10.44 5.07 6.73
N LEU A 131 9.38 5.62 6.11
CA LEU A 131 8.50 6.60 6.74
C LEU A 131 7.72 5.97 7.90
N MET A 132 7.18 4.77 7.72
CA MET A 132 6.50 4.03 8.78
C MET A 132 7.41 3.78 10.00
N LYS A 133 8.67 3.38 9.75
CA LYS A 133 9.69 3.22 10.78
C LYS A 133 9.89 4.52 11.55
N LEU A 134 10.06 5.63 10.83
CA LEU A 134 10.26 6.95 11.41
C LEU A 134 9.09 7.36 12.31
N ILE A 135 7.86 7.21 11.84
CA ILE A 135 6.64 7.53 12.60
C ILE A 135 6.52 6.64 13.83
N SER A 136 6.81 5.35 13.70
CA SER A 136 6.62 4.37 14.77
C SER A 136 7.60 4.55 15.93
N TYR A 137 8.83 4.99 15.64
CA TYR A 137 9.86 5.19 16.68
C TYR A 137 9.94 6.61 17.22
N LYS A 138 9.49 7.63 16.48
CA LYS A 138 9.50 9.01 16.98
C LYS A 138 8.26 9.28 17.83
N SER A 139 8.46 9.48 19.14
CA SER A 139 7.37 9.66 20.11
C SER A 139 6.42 10.81 19.75
N SER A 140 6.94 11.95 19.30
CA SER A 140 6.12 13.10 18.87
C SER A 140 5.15 12.74 17.73
N LEU A 141 5.57 11.89 16.80
CA LEU A 141 4.73 11.45 15.66
C LEU A 141 3.82 10.27 16.02
N ASN A 142 4.31 9.33 16.82
CA ASN A 142 3.57 8.11 17.21
C ASN A 142 2.35 8.39 18.10
N LYS A 143 2.24 9.58 18.72
CA LYS A 143 1.03 10.02 19.44
C LYS A 143 -0.18 10.08 18.50
N SER A 144 0.03 10.49 17.24
CA SER A 144 -1.02 10.65 16.24
C SER A 144 -1.25 9.36 15.45
N LYS A 145 -1.66 8.29 16.15
CA LYS A 145 -1.79 6.95 15.55
C LYS A 145 -2.80 6.93 14.41
N TRP A 146 -3.98 7.50 14.63
CA TRP A 146 -5.09 7.48 13.67
C TRP A 146 -4.85 8.31 12.41
N LEU A 147 -4.10 9.40 12.54
CA LEU A 147 -3.93 10.37 11.46
C LEU A 147 -2.67 10.11 10.63
N LEU A 148 -1.68 9.43 11.22
CA LEU A 148 -0.38 9.24 10.56
C LEU A 148 0.04 7.77 10.53
N LYS A 149 0.07 7.09 11.67
CA LYS A 149 0.58 5.71 11.72
C LYS A 149 -0.31 4.74 10.94
N LEU A 150 -1.61 4.69 11.26
CA LEU A 150 -2.53 3.71 10.66
C LEU A 150 -2.70 3.92 9.14
N PRO A 151 -2.85 5.15 8.62
CA PRO A 151 -2.87 5.37 7.17
C PRO A 151 -1.62 4.88 6.46
N ILE A 152 -0.44 5.22 6.98
CA ILE A 152 0.83 4.78 6.39
C ILE A 152 0.96 3.26 6.42
N GLY A 153 0.45 2.61 7.47
CA GLY A 153 0.40 1.15 7.54
C GLY A 153 -0.47 0.53 6.46
N LEU A 154 -1.67 1.10 6.25
CA LEU A 154 -2.60 0.63 5.23
C LEU A 154 -2.02 0.78 3.82
N HIS A 155 -1.46 1.95 3.52
CA HIS A 155 -0.81 2.21 2.25
C HIS A 155 0.40 1.28 2.06
N THR A 156 1.23 1.10 3.09
CA THR A 156 2.35 0.14 3.03
C THR A 156 1.87 -1.28 2.70
N GLY A 157 0.82 -1.78 3.37
CA GLY A 157 0.26 -3.10 3.08
C GLY A 157 -0.32 -3.22 1.66
N TRP A 158 -0.86 -2.11 1.13
CA TRP A 158 -1.34 -2.06 -0.25
C TRP A 158 -0.20 -2.14 -1.25
N LEU A 159 0.89 -1.38 -1.04
CA LEU A 159 2.07 -1.42 -1.91
C LEU A 159 2.76 -2.80 -1.90
N ILE A 160 2.78 -3.49 -0.74
CA ILE A 160 3.26 -4.88 -0.66
C ILE A 160 2.44 -5.81 -1.56
N SER A 161 1.11 -5.68 -1.51
CA SER A 161 0.21 -6.52 -2.31
C SER A 161 0.35 -6.20 -3.81
N MET A 162 0.41 -4.90 -4.14
CA MET A 162 0.57 -4.42 -5.51
C MET A 162 1.94 -4.77 -6.11
N SER A 163 3.02 -4.80 -5.32
CA SER A 163 4.33 -5.20 -5.84
C SER A 163 4.33 -6.63 -6.37
N VAL A 164 3.62 -7.54 -5.69
CA VAL A 164 3.45 -8.92 -6.15
C VAL A 164 2.53 -9.02 -7.35
N TYR A 165 1.43 -8.26 -7.36
CA TYR A 165 0.55 -8.16 -8.52
C TYR A 165 1.35 -7.75 -9.77
N ILE A 166 2.07 -6.63 -9.71
CA ILE A 166 2.87 -6.07 -10.82
C ILE A 166 3.95 -7.04 -11.28
N PHE A 167 4.64 -7.69 -10.34
CA PHE A 167 5.66 -8.69 -10.68
C PHE A 167 5.05 -9.87 -11.43
N TYR A 168 3.89 -10.36 -10.99
CA TYR A 168 3.20 -11.45 -11.68
C TYR A 168 2.68 -11.02 -13.06
N THR A 169 2.17 -9.79 -13.20
CA THR A 169 1.82 -9.21 -14.50
C THR A 169 3.02 -9.22 -15.46
N TYR A 170 4.21 -8.82 -14.99
CA TYR A 170 5.44 -8.88 -15.78
C TYR A 170 5.79 -10.30 -16.22
N ILE A 171 5.68 -11.28 -15.33
CA ILE A 171 5.96 -12.70 -15.66
C ILE A 171 5.02 -13.18 -16.78
N VAL A 172 3.71 -12.91 -16.63
CA VAL A 172 2.71 -13.31 -17.62
C VAL A 172 2.90 -12.57 -18.95
N SER A 173 3.24 -11.28 -18.91
CA SER A 173 3.50 -10.49 -20.13
C SER A 173 4.70 -10.97 -20.95
N LYS A 174 5.53 -11.87 -20.41
CA LYS A 174 6.63 -12.53 -21.12
C LYS A 174 6.21 -13.83 -21.81
N GLY A 175 4.90 -14.11 -21.88
CA GLY A 175 4.34 -15.27 -22.58
C GLY A 175 4.24 -16.52 -21.71
N LEU A 176 4.43 -16.40 -20.39
CA LEU A 176 4.24 -17.52 -19.47
C LEU A 176 2.74 -17.76 -19.25
N ASN A 177 2.29 -18.98 -19.57
CA ASN A 177 0.89 -19.37 -19.42
C ASN A 177 0.44 -19.29 -17.95
N SER A 178 -0.45 -18.35 -17.66
CA SER A 178 -0.94 -18.03 -16.32
C SER A 178 -1.69 -19.18 -15.64
N GLN A 179 -2.12 -20.21 -16.38
CA GLN A 179 -2.86 -21.36 -15.87
C GLN A 179 -1.99 -22.61 -15.61
N ASN A 180 -0.70 -22.60 -15.97
CA ASN A 180 0.18 -23.74 -15.70
C ASN A 180 0.38 -23.92 -14.17
N ILE A 181 0.53 -25.17 -13.72
CA ILE A 181 0.79 -25.54 -12.33
C ILE A 181 2.02 -24.82 -11.75
N GLY A 182 3.05 -24.58 -12.57
CA GLY A 182 4.23 -23.81 -12.14
C GLY A 182 3.88 -22.35 -11.77
N MET A 183 2.95 -21.74 -12.50
CA MET A 183 2.48 -20.38 -12.24
C MET A 183 1.62 -20.32 -10.97
N LEU A 184 0.81 -21.34 -10.71
CA LEU A 184 0.10 -21.49 -9.43
C LEU A 184 1.07 -21.60 -8.24
N PHE A 185 2.17 -22.34 -8.39
CA PHE A 185 3.20 -22.44 -7.35
C PHE A 185 3.89 -21.10 -7.08
N ILE A 186 4.28 -20.38 -8.14
CA ILE A 186 4.87 -19.04 -8.04
C ILE A 186 3.89 -18.08 -7.35
N ALA A 187 2.62 -18.04 -7.76
CA ALA A 187 1.59 -17.21 -7.14
C ALA A 187 1.46 -17.51 -5.64
N SER A 188 1.46 -18.79 -5.27
CA SER A 188 1.35 -19.25 -3.88
C SER A 188 2.55 -18.80 -3.04
N ILE A 189 3.77 -18.95 -3.55
CA ILE A 189 4.99 -18.47 -2.87
C ILE A 189 4.93 -16.96 -2.65
N LEU A 190 4.53 -16.20 -3.67
CA LEU A 190 4.43 -14.76 -3.57
C LEU A 190 3.39 -14.33 -2.52
N LEU A 191 2.24 -15.00 -2.45
CA LEU A 191 1.22 -14.75 -1.42
C LEU A 191 1.72 -15.06 0.00
N ILE A 192 2.47 -16.15 0.17
CA ILE A 192 3.11 -16.48 1.45
C ILE A 192 4.12 -15.40 1.82
N ALA A 193 4.97 -14.99 0.88
CA ALA A 193 6.01 -13.99 1.11
C ALA A 193 5.42 -12.64 1.54
N ILE A 194 4.36 -12.15 0.89
CA ILE A 194 3.73 -10.88 1.29
C ILE A 194 3.00 -10.98 2.63
N SER A 195 2.39 -12.12 2.91
CA SER A 195 1.67 -12.35 4.16
C SER A 195 2.63 -12.42 5.34
N ALA A 196 3.71 -13.18 5.20
CA ALA A 196 4.77 -13.27 6.19
C ALA A 196 5.52 -11.93 6.36
N GLY A 197 5.85 -11.26 5.26
CA GLY A 197 6.48 -9.93 5.29
C GLY A 197 5.59 -8.89 5.98
N GLY A 198 4.30 -8.86 5.65
CA GLY A 198 3.31 -7.99 6.28
C GLY A 198 3.15 -8.29 7.78
N ALA A 199 3.10 -9.56 8.16
CA ALA A 199 3.04 -9.98 9.56
C ALA A 199 4.30 -9.56 10.33
N TYR A 200 5.49 -9.74 9.74
CA TYR A 200 6.75 -9.27 10.31
C TYR A 200 6.76 -7.75 10.51
N LEU A 201 6.34 -6.98 9.51
CA LEU A 201 6.29 -5.52 9.61
C LEU A 201 5.26 -5.06 10.66
N TYR A 202 4.11 -5.73 10.74
CA TYR A 202 3.14 -5.47 11.80
C TYR A 202 3.74 -5.74 13.18
N ALA A 203 4.34 -6.91 13.36
CA ALA A 203 4.99 -7.30 14.61
C ALA A 203 6.09 -6.29 15.01
N ARG A 204 6.91 -5.86 14.04
CA ARG A 204 8.05 -4.99 14.26
C ARG A 204 7.67 -3.54 14.57
N TYR A 205 6.68 -3.01 13.87
CA TYR A 205 6.33 -1.58 13.95
C TYR A 205 5.01 -1.31 14.71
N GLY A 206 4.27 -2.36 15.08
CA GLY A 206 3.02 -2.26 15.82
C GLY A 206 1.96 -1.48 15.04
N ASN A 207 1.88 -1.71 13.73
CA ASN A 207 0.93 -1.06 12.83
C ASN A 207 0.01 -2.09 12.17
N GLN A 208 -1.18 -2.28 12.73
CA GLN A 208 -2.06 -3.38 12.35
C GLN A 208 -2.67 -3.23 10.96
N THR A 209 -2.78 -2.01 10.44
CA THR A 209 -3.41 -1.77 9.13
C THR A 209 -2.62 -2.32 7.95
N ILE A 210 -1.34 -2.68 8.13
CA ILE A 210 -0.56 -3.41 7.12
C ILE A 210 -1.24 -4.73 6.79
N LEU A 211 -1.50 -5.56 7.81
CA LEU A 211 -2.17 -6.84 7.62
C LEU A 211 -3.63 -6.67 7.22
N LEU A 212 -4.31 -5.62 7.68
CA LEU A 212 -5.67 -5.31 7.22
C LEU A 212 -5.71 -5.12 5.71
N SER A 213 -4.79 -4.33 5.15
CA SER A 213 -4.68 -4.10 3.71
C SER A 213 -4.42 -5.38 2.92
N ILE A 214 -3.49 -6.22 3.41
CA ILE A 214 -3.20 -7.52 2.82
C ILE A 214 -4.43 -8.44 2.90
N CYS A 215 -5.17 -8.44 4.01
CA CYS A 215 -6.41 -9.22 4.13
C CYS A 215 -7.47 -8.76 3.12
N ILE A 216 -7.61 -7.45 2.89
CA ILE A 216 -8.51 -6.90 1.85
C ILE A 216 -8.08 -7.41 0.46
N PHE A 217 -6.78 -7.41 0.16
CA PHE A 217 -6.26 -7.98 -1.09
C PHE A 217 -6.59 -9.48 -1.23
N LEU A 218 -6.37 -10.27 -0.17
CA LEU A 218 -6.70 -11.70 -0.15
C LEU A 218 -8.20 -11.95 -0.32
N ILE A 219 -9.07 -11.13 0.29
CA ILE A 219 -10.53 -11.20 0.06
C ILE A 219 -10.85 -10.94 -1.41
N GLY A 220 -10.18 -9.98 -2.04
CA GLY A 220 -10.27 -9.72 -3.47
C GLY A 220 -9.93 -10.94 -4.34
N LEU A 221 -8.89 -11.67 -3.97
CA LEU A 221 -8.52 -12.92 -4.65
C LEU A 221 -9.53 -14.03 -4.38
N LEU A 222 -9.97 -14.21 -3.14
CA LEU A 222 -11.01 -15.18 -2.78
C LEU A 222 -12.30 -14.96 -3.58
N TYR A 223 -12.70 -13.70 -3.75
CA TYR A 223 -13.87 -13.36 -4.56
C TYR A 223 -13.71 -13.83 -6.00
N ASN A 224 -12.58 -13.53 -6.63
CA ASN A 224 -12.32 -13.92 -8.02
C ASN A 224 -12.19 -15.45 -8.18
N HIS A 225 -11.67 -16.16 -7.19
CA HIS A 225 -11.48 -17.62 -7.27
C HIS A 225 -12.61 -18.44 -6.64
N ALA A 226 -13.67 -17.81 -6.11
CA ALA A 226 -14.78 -18.51 -5.47
C ALA A 226 -15.51 -19.46 -6.46
N PRO A 227 -16.10 -20.58 -6.00
CA PRO A 227 -16.72 -21.58 -6.88
C PRO A 227 -17.77 -21.03 -7.85
N ARG A 228 -18.50 -19.97 -7.45
CA ARG A 228 -19.54 -19.31 -8.25
C ARG A 228 -19.06 -18.05 -8.99
N SER A 229 -17.76 -17.79 -9.00
CA SER A 229 -17.17 -16.64 -9.69
C SER A 229 -17.21 -16.81 -11.20
N SER A 230 -17.47 -15.72 -11.92
CA SER A 230 -17.37 -15.62 -13.38
C SER A 230 -15.96 -15.26 -13.88
N PHE A 231 -14.97 -15.22 -12.99
CA PHE A 231 -13.60 -14.91 -13.35
C PHE A 231 -13.02 -15.99 -14.30
N ALA A 232 -12.52 -15.56 -15.45
CA ALA A 232 -12.03 -16.46 -16.49
C ALA A 232 -10.89 -17.39 -16.05
N LEU A 233 -10.08 -16.98 -15.06
CA LEU A 233 -8.97 -17.75 -14.52
C LEU A 233 -9.27 -18.34 -13.13
N ARG A 234 -10.56 -18.53 -12.79
CA ARG A 234 -10.97 -19.20 -11.55
C ARG A 234 -10.22 -20.53 -11.40
N ASN A 235 -9.80 -20.84 -10.18
CA ASN A 235 -9.06 -22.05 -9.86
C ASN A 235 -9.34 -22.47 -8.41
N ASP A 236 -9.92 -23.65 -8.23
CA ASP A 236 -10.43 -24.11 -6.94
C ASP A 236 -9.28 -24.50 -5.99
N ALA A 237 -8.19 -25.05 -6.52
CA ALA A 237 -6.99 -25.34 -5.72
C ALA A 237 -6.35 -24.05 -5.22
N PHE A 238 -6.25 -23.04 -6.08
CA PHE A 238 -5.71 -21.73 -5.70
C PHE A 238 -6.62 -21.02 -4.70
N TYR A 239 -7.94 -21.13 -4.84
CA TYR A 239 -8.91 -20.65 -3.84
C TYR A 239 -8.61 -21.19 -2.44
N LEU A 240 -8.38 -22.50 -2.32
CA LEU A 240 -8.02 -23.12 -1.03
C LEU A 240 -6.71 -22.59 -0.46
N VAL A 241 -5.68 -22.42 -1.31
CA VAL A 241 -4.40 -21.82 -0.91
C VAL A 241 -4.61 -20.42 -0.34
N ILE A 242 -5.35 -19.56 -1.06
CA ILE A 242 -5.65 -18.20 -0.60
C ILE A 242 -6.42 -18.24 0.72
N ALA A 243 -7.41 -19.14 0.87
CA ALA A 243 -8.24 -19.26 2.07
C ALA A 243 -7.40 -19.63 3.30
N VAL A 244 -6.49 -20.60 3.17
CA VAL A 244 -5.55 -20.98 4.23
C VAL A 244 -4.67 -19.80 4.64
N ILE A 245 -4.06 -19.12 3.66
CA ILE A 245 -3.21 -17.95 3.92
C ILE A 245 -4.01 -16.84 4.60
N PHE A 246 -5.25 -16.58 4.16
CA PHE A 246 -6.14 -15.60 4.76
C PHE A 246 -6.46 -15.92 6.22
N ILE A 247 -6.81 -17.17 6.53
CA ILE A 247 -7.09 -17.61 7.90
C ILE A 247 -5.85 -17.42 8.80
N LEU A 248 -4.66 -17.78 8.31
CA LEU A 248 -3.40 -17.59 9.03
C LEU A 248 -3.12 -16.09 9.28
N CYS A 249 -3.28 -15.25 8.27
CA CYS A 249 -3.17 -13.79 8.39
C CYS A 249 -4.12 -13.22 9.44
N LEU A 250 -5.39 -13.65 9.41
CA LEU A 250 -6.40 -13.21 10.36
C LEU A 250 -6.08 -13.67 11.79
N ALA A 251 -5.62 -14.91 11.96
CA ALA A 251 -5.20 -15.44 13.25
C ALA A 251 -4.04 -14.63 13.85
N VAL A 252 -3.01 -14.31 13.04
CA VAL A 252 -1.88 -13.45 13.45
C VAL A 252 -2.37 -12.05 13.83
N TYR A 253 -3.24 -11.45 12.99
CA TYR A 253 -3.82 -10.14 13.24
C TYR A 253 -4.56 -10.07 14.59
N ILE A 254 -5.47 -11.01 14.82
CA ILE A 254 -6.26 -11.09 16.07
C ILE A 254 -5.35 -11.33 17.28
N ARG A 255 -4.37 -12.25 17.16
CA ARG A 255 -3.43 -12.56 18.25
C ARG A 255 -2.65 -11.33 18.68
N TYR A 256 -2.11 -10.57 17.74
CA TYR A 256 -1.31 -9.38 18.05
C TYR A 256 -2.17 -8.25 18.63
N ILE A 257 -3.39 -8.03 18.14
CA ILE A 257 -4.31 -7.07 18.74
C ILE A 257 -4.60 -7.45 20.20
N ARG A 258 -4.93 -8.72 20.47
CA ARG A 258 -5.16 -9.21 21.84
C ARG A 258 -3.94 -9.01 22.74
N TYR A 259 -2.74 -9.28 22.22
CA TYR A 259 -1.50 -9.05 22.95
C TYR A 259 -1.29 -7.58 23.31
N GLN A 260 -1.51 -6.66 22.36
CA GLN A 260 -1.38 -5.21 22.61
C GLN A 260 -2.41 -4.70 23.62
N MET A 261 -3.65 -5.20 23.58
CA MET A 261 -4.68 -4.86 24.56
C MET A 261 -4.30 -5.30 25.97
N ARG A 262 -3.75 -6.51 26.13
CA ARG A 262 -3.30 -7.04 27.43
C ARG A 262 -2.15 -6.21 28.01
N GLN A 263 -1.16 -5.85 27.20
CA GLN A 263 -0.05 -4.99 27.66
C GLN A 263 -0.51 -3.59 28.07
N LYS A 264 -1.54 -3.04 27.42
CA LYS A 264 -2.10 -1.74 27.81
C LYS A 264 -2.80 -1.82 29.16
N LYS A 265 -3.53 -2.90 29.41
CA LYS A 265 -4.22 -3.14 30.69
C LYS A 265 -3.23 -3.31 31.85
N SER A 266 -2.14 -4.05 31.66
CA SER A 266 -1.13 -4.28 32.71
C SER A 266 -0.30 -3.05 33.09
N LYS A 267 -0.30 -1.99 32.27
CA LYS A 267 0.37 -0.72 32.59
C LYS A 267 -0.52 0.27 33.34
N LEU A 268 -1.82 -0.03 33.44
CA LEU A 268 -2.83 0.81 34.09
C LEU A 268 -3.28 0.23 35.44
N SER A 269 -2.94 -1.03 35.73
CA SER A 269 -3.07 -1.69 37.04
C SER A 269 -1.79 -1.53 37.83
#